data_AF-A0A8T7K4E1-F1
#
_entry.id   AF-A0A8T7K4E1-F1
#
_cell.length_a   1.000
_cell.length_b   1.000
_cell.length_c   1.000
_cell.angle_alpha   90.00
_cell.angle_beta   90.00
_cell.angle_gamma   90.00
#
_symmetry.space_group_name_H-M   'P 1'
#
loop_
_entity.id
_entity.type
_entity.pdbx_description
1 polymer ?
#
loop_
_entity_poly.entity_id
_entity_poly.type
_entity_poly.pdbx_seq_one_letter_code
_entity_poly.pdbx_strand_id
1 'polypeptide(L)'
;MPSVFADEWRDCLRAHYMHVVRTQDTVTLKSLLSVMHEAGFGEDELRALQVRATMHVDEIGADFVPDLEILQTAADNPPTAPATPPEPAPPKEGPTQLSLF
;
A
#
# COMPACT_ATOMS: atom_id res chain seq x y z
N MET A 1 -21.30 -33.05 11.45
CA MET A 1 -20.48 -32.83 12.68
C MET A 1 -19.39 -31.83 12.32
N PRO A 2 -19.21 -30.74 13.08
CA PRO A 2 -18.05 -29.88 12.90
C PRO A 2 -16.79 -30.70 13.24
N SER A 3 -15.87 -30.84 12.28
CA SER A 3 -14.57 -31.48 12.50
C SER A 3 -13.65 -30.47 13.17
N VAL A 4 -13.02 -30.83 14.28
CA VAL A 4 -12.07 -29.96 15.00
C VAL A 4 -10.84 -29.59 14.16
N PHE A 5 -10.56 -30.37 13.12
CA PHE A 5 -9.49 -30.11 12.16
C PHE A 5 -9.94 -29.21 11.02
N ALA A 6 -11.23 -28.88 10.92
CA ALA A 6 -11.79 -28.14 9.79
C ALA A 6 -11.16 -26.75 9.64
N ASP A 7 -10.77 -26.13 10.75
CA ASP A 7 -10.15 -24.82 10.76
C ASP A 7 -8.64 -24.91 10.47
N GLU A 8 -7.95 -25.91 11.01
CA GLU A 8 -6.50 -26.07 10.84
C GLU A 8 -6.08 -26.27 9.38
N TRP A 9 -6.82 -27.08 8.61
CA TRP A 9 -6.51 -27.27 7.18
C TRP A 9 -6.78 -25.99 6.36
N ARG A 10 -7.78 -25.18 6.75
CA ARG A 10 -8.06 -23.88 6.11
C ARG A 10 -6.97 -22.88 6.42
N ASP A 11 -6.43 -22.87 7.64
CA ASP A 11 -5.28 -22.02 7.99
C ASP A 11 -4.02 -22.42 7.22
N CYS A 12 -3.78 -23.73 7.04
CA CYS A 12 -2.69 -24.24 6.22
C CYS A 12 -2.80 -23.75 4.75
N LEU A 13 -3.99 -23.84 4.15
CA LEU A 13 -4.23 -23.33 2.79
C LEU A 13 -4.00 -21.83 2.66
N ARG A 14 -4.47 -21.04 3.63
CA ARG A 14 -4.25 -19.58 3.68
C ARG A 14 -2.76 -19.26 3.71
N ALA A 15 -2.00 -19.93 4.58
CA ALA A 15 -0.56 -19.74 4.69
C ALA A 15 0.18 -20.14 3.40
N HIS A 16 -0.19 -21.28 2.79
CA HIS A 16 0.41 -21.75 1.56
C HIS A 16 0.13 -20.79 0.39
N TYR A 17 -1.10 -20.29 0.27
CA TYR A 17 -1.47 -19.30 -0.74
C TYR A 17 -0.65 -18.02 -0.61
N MET A 18 -0.51 -17.46 0.61
CA MET A 18 0.33 -16.28 0.82
C MET A 18 1.79 -16.55 0.44
N HIS A 19 2.33 -17.71 0.78
CA HIS A 19 3.70 -18.09 0.43
C HIS A 19 3.89 -18.14 -1.09
N VAL A 20 2.99 -18.81 -1.82
CA VAL A 20 3.04 -18.93 -3.29
C VAL A 20 2.93 -17.57 -3.98
N VAL A 21 2.09 -16.67 -3.46
CA VAL A 21 2.00 -15.29 -3.95
C VAL A 21 3.31 -14.53 -3.73
N ARG A 22 3.95 -14.69 -2.57
CA ARG A 22 5.22 -14.02 -2.25
C ARG A 22 6.39 -14.53 -3.09
N THR A 23 6.45 -15.84 -3.35
CA THR A 23 7.49 -16.45 -4.19
C THR A 23 7.23 -16.30 -5.68
N GLN A 24 6.09 -15.69 -6.06
CA GLN A 24 5.67 -15.50 -7.45
C GLN A 24 5.58 -16.82 -8.24
N ASP A 25 5.29 -17.93 -7.57
CA ASP A 25 5.13 -19.23 -8.22
C ASP A 25 3.76 -19.32 -8.91
N THR A 26 3.72 -18.84 -10.15
CA THR A 26 2.51 -18.79 -10.98
C THR A 26 1.99 -20.18 -11.38
N VAL A 27 2.84 -21.21 -11.41
CA VAL A 27 2.44 -22.58 -11.78
C VAL A 27 1.61 -23.17 -10.64
N THR A 28 2.14 -23.11 -9.41
CA THR A 28 1.46 -23.59 -8.22
C THR A 28 0.23 -22.74 -7.89
N LEU A 29 0.29 -21.42 -8.10
CA LEU A 29 -0.85 -20.53 -7.85
C LEU A 29 -2.09 -20.95 -8.64
N LYS A 30 -1.91 -21.37 -9.89
CA LYS A 30 -3.01 -21.69 -10.79
C LYS A 30 -3.78 -22.94 -10.35
N SER A 31 -3.09 -23.97 -9.89
CA SER A 31 -3.71 -25.17 -9.35
C SER A 31 -4.26 -24.95 -7.94
N LEU A 32 -3.57 -24.15 -7.12
CA LEU A 32 -3.99 -23.82 -5.76
C LEU A 32 -5.30 -23.02 -5.73
N LEU A 33 -5.50 -22.09 -6.68
CA LEU A 33 -6.76 -21.35 -6.80
C LEU A 33 -7.97 -22.28 -6.99
N SER A 34 -7.86 -23.30 -7.84
CA SER A 34 -8.93 -24.29 -8.01
C SER A 34 -9.27 -25.00 -6.69
N VAL A 35 -8.25 -25.44 -5.95
CA VAL A 35 -8.43 -26.08 -4.64
C VAL A 35 -9.07 -25.13 -3.63
N MET A 36 -8.69 -23.85 -3.65
CA MET A 36 -9.27 -22.84 -2.77
C MET A 36 -10.76 -22.61 -3.08
N HIS A 37 -11.16 -22.58 -4.34
CA HIS A 37 -12.59 -22.51 -4.69
C HIS A 37 -13.37 -23.74 -4.26
N GLU A 38 -12.82 -24.94 -4.46
CA GLU A 38 -13.45 -26.20 -4.02
C GLU A 38 -13.60 -26.25 -2.49
N ALA A 39 -12.64 -25.69 -1.75
CA ALA A 39 -12.68 -25.52 -0.30
C ALA A 39 -13.68 -24.44 0.17
N GLY A 40 -14.29 -23.69 -0.75
CA GLY A 40 -15.28 -22.66 -0.47
C GLY A 40 -14.70 -21.30 -0.11
N PHE A 41 -13.46 -21.00 -0.50
CA PHE A 41 -12.92 -19.65 -0.41
C PHE A 41 -13.49 -18.78 -1.52
N GLY A 42 -14.00 -17.61 -1.14
CA GLY A 42 -14.54 -16.63 -2.09
C GLY A 42 -13.45 -15.77 -2.73
N GLU A 43 -13.80 -15.12 -3.85
CA GLU A 43 -12.92 -14.16 -4.54
C GLU A 43 -12.47 -13.01 -3.63
N ASP A 44 -13.37 -12.47 -2.80
CA ASP A 44 -13.06 -11.38 -1.87
C ASP A 44 -12.02 -11.80 -0.81
N GLU A 45 -12.13 -13.04 -0.32
CA GLU A 45 -11.19 -13.60 0.65
C GLU A 45 -9.81 -13.83 0.02
N LEU A 46 -9.77 -14.38 -1.19
CA LEU A 46 -8.54 -14.57 -1.96
C LEU A 46 -7.84 -13.25 -2.28
N ARG A 47 -8.61 -12.21 -2.64
CA ARG A 47 -8.08 -10.86 -2.87
C ARG A 47 -7.51 -10.26 -1.60
N ALA A 48 -8.20 -10.42 -0.46
CA ALA A 48 -7.69 -9.96 0.83
C ALA A 48 -6.38 -10.67 1.22
N LEU A 49 -6.29 -11.99 0.99
CA LEU A 49 -5.07 -12.77 1.21
C LEU A 49 -3.94 -12.32 0.28
N GLN A 50 -4.25 -12.00 -0.98
CA GLN A 50 -3.26 -11.51 -1.94
C GLN A 50 -2.69 -10.16 -1.51
N VAL A 51 -3.55 -9.22 -1.11
CA VAL A 51 -3.11 -7.92 -0.55
C VAL A 51 -2.22 -8.16 0.67
N ARG A 52 -2.66 -9.00 1.61
CA ARG A 52 -1.87 -9.34 2.82
C ARG A 52 -0.53 -9.98 2.48
N ALA A 53 -0.47 -10.83 1.46
CA ALA A 53 0.77 -11.45 1.02
C ALA A 53 1.75 -10.42 0.45
N THR A 54 1.25 -9.39 -0.24
CA THR A 54 2.04 -8.33 -0.89
C THR A 54 2.33 -7.11 -0.01
N MET A 55 1.58 -6.88 1.07
CA MET A 55 1.91 -5.85 2.05
C MET A 55 3.27 -6.19 2.67
N HIS A 56 4.22 -5.25 2.57
CA HIS A 56 5.66 -5.38 2.85
C HIS A 56 6.01 -5.79 4.30
N VAL A 57 5.66 -7.01 4.71
CA VAL A 57 6.08 -7.59 5.99
C VAL A 57 7.39 -8.37 5.81
N ASP A 58 7.66 -8.92 4.62
CA ASP A 58 8.87 -9.72 4.36
C ASP A 58 10.15 -8.88 4.13
N GLU A 59 10.04 -7.59 3.80
CA GLU A 59 11.21 -6.70 3.61
C GLU A 59 11.76 -6.11 4.92
N ILE A 60 11.03 -6.27 6.02
CA ILE A 60 11.44 -5.80 7.33
C ILE A 60 12.28 -6.92 7.95
N GLY A 61 13.59 -6.90 7.69
CA GLY A 61 14.54 -7.77 8.39
C GLY A 61 14.37 -7.64 9.91
N ALA A 62 14.66 -8.72 10.65
CA ALA A 62 14.48 -8.78 12.11
C ALA A 62 15.21 -7.65 12.89
N ASP A 63 16.13 -6.94 12.23
CA ASP A 63 16.88 -5.79 12.75
C ASP A 63 16.20 -4.43 12.50
N PHE A 64 15.00 -4.39 11.93
CA PHE A 64 14.29 -3.14 11.71
C PHE A 64 13.78 -2.57 13.04
N VAL A 65 14.48 -1.55 13.52
CA VAL A 65 14.04 -0.67 14.60
C VAL A 65 13.48 0.58 13.93
N PRO A 66 12.15 0.81 13.96
CA PRO A 66 11.57 2.06 13.45
C PRO A 66 12.16 3.23 14.23
N ASP A 67 12.73 4.20 13.51
CA ASP A 67 13.26 5.41 14.11
C ASP A 67 12.10 6.27 14.65
N LEU A 68 11.86 6.18 15.96
CA LEU A 68 10.73 6.84 16.63
C LEU A 68 10.86 8.38 16.64
N GLU A 69 12.04 8.92 16.34
CA GLU A 69 12.28 10.37 16.28
C GLU A 69 11.53 11.01 15.08
N ILE A 70 11.34 10.26 14.00
CA ILE A 70 10.63 10.70 12.78
C ILE A 70 9.13 10.93 13.06
N LEU A 71 8.53 10.14 13.96
CA LEU A 71 7.13 10.30 14.37
C LEU A 71 6.93 11.55 15.24
N GLN A 72 7.96 11.94 16.01
CA GLN A 72 7.94 13.17 16.81
C GLN A 72 8.07 14.42 15.95
N THR A 73 8.88 14.38 14.88
CA THR A 73 9.02 15.50 13.94
C THR A 73 7.72 15.84 13.20
N ALA A 74 6.88 14.84 12.91
CA ALA A 74 5.59 15.06 12.25
C ALA A 74 4.54 15.76 13.13
N ALA A 75 4.69 15.69 14.47
CA ALA A 75 3.78 16.35 15.40
C ALA A 75 4.07 17.85 15.60
N ASP A 76 5.27 18.31 15.24
CA ASP A 76 5.73 19.69 15.48
C ASP A 76 5.65 20.61 14.25
N ASN A 77 5.39 20.06 13.06
CA ASN A 77 5.21 20.88 11.85
C ASN A 77 3.73 21.25 11.65
N PRO A 78 3.31 22.52 11.83
CA PRO A 78 1.99 22.94 11.39
C PRO A 78 1.87 22.78 9.87
N PRO A 79 0.66 22.45 9.34
CA PRO A 79 0.47 22.25 7.92
C PRO A 79 0.68 23.57 7.18
N THR A 80 1.79 23.68 6.45
CA THR A 80 1.90 24.70 5.40
C THR A 80 0.95 24.28 4.28
N ALA A 81 -0.11 25.08 4.09
CA ALA A 81 -1.08 24.91 3.02
C ALA A 81 -0.40 24.68 1.65
N PRO A 82 -0.97 23.85 0.77
CA PRO A 82 -0.40 23.63 -0.55
C PRO A 82 -0.33 24.95 -1.32
N ALA A 83 0.87 25.29 -1.81
CA ALA A 83 1.09 26.40 -2.70
C ALA A 83 0.30 26.20 -4.00
N THR A 84 -0.70 27.06 -4.21
CA THR A 84 -1.33 27.29 -5.51
C THR A 84 -0.24 27.64 -6.54
N PRO A 85 -0.26 27.05 -7.76
CA PRO A 85 0.65 27.43 -8.84
C PRO A 85 0.59 28.94 -9.11
N PRO A 86 1.71 29.62 -9.43
CA PRO A 86 1.68 31.04 -9.70
C PRO A 86 0.91 31.33 -11.00
N GLU A 87 -0.23 31.99 -10.87
CA GLU A 87 -0.93 32.66 -11.97
C GLU A 87 -0.01 33.74 -12.57
N PRO A 88 0.12 33.86 -13.90
CA PRO A 88 0.92 34.91 -14.51
C PRO A 88 0.26 36.28 -14.26
N ALA A 89 0.95 37.15 -13.53
CA ALA A 89 0.50 38.51 -13.26
C ALA A 89 0.34 39.34 -14.56
N PRO A 90 -0.62 40.28 -14.63
CA PRO A 90 -0.78 41.18 -15.77
C PRO A 90 0.44 42.10 -15.96
N PRO A 91 0.69 42.60 -17.19
CA PRO A 91 1.88 43.38 -17.51
C PRO A 91 1.90 44.69 -16.71
N LYS A 92 3.03 44.98 -16.06
CA LYS A 92 3.28 46.25 -15.37
C LYS A 92 3.54 47.34 -16.42
N GLU A 93 2.66 48.33 -16.47
CA GLU A 93 2.85 49.56 -17.25
C GLU A 93 4.13 50.28 -16.78
N GLY A 94 5.01 50.60 -17.74
CA GLY A 94 6.30 51.24 -17.49
C GLY A 94 6.19 52.71 -17.08
N PRO A 95 7.25 53.31 -16.51
CA PRO A 95 7.26 54.73 -16.21
C PRO A 95 7.28 55.51 -17.53
N THR A 96 6.16 56.15 -17.87
CA THR A 96 6.13 57.13 -18.95
C THR A 96 6.88 58.38 -18.48
N GLN A 97 8.13 58.49 -18.92
CA GLN A 97 8.84 59.76 -19.02
C GLN A 97 7.98 60.75 -19.82
N LEU A 98 7.34 61.71 -19.16
CA LEU A 98 6.78 62.88 -19.81
C LEU A 98 7.76 64.04 -19.65
N SER A 99 8.72 64.10 -20.56
CA SER A 99 9.44 65.34 -20.86
C SER A 99 8.52 66.21 -21.72
N LEU A 100 7.94 67.29 -21.18
CA LEU A 100 7.67 68.53 -21.94
C LEU A 100 7.22 69.68 -21.01
N PHE A 101 7.90 70.83 -21.20
CA PHE A 101 7.79 72.16 -20.57
C PHE A 101 8.70 72.45 -19.38
#